data_AF-Q0UH29-F1
#
_entry.id   AF-Q0UH29-F1
#
_cell.length_a   1.000
_cell.length_b   1.000
_cell.length_c   1.000
_cell.angle_alpha   90.00
_cell.angle_beta   90.00
_cell.angle_gamma   90.00
#
_symmetry.space_group_name_H-M   'P 1'
#
loop_
_entity.id
_entity.type
_entity.pdbx_description
1 polymer ?
#
loop_
_entity_poly.entity_id
_entity_poly.type
_entity_poly.pdbx_seq_one_letter_code
_entity_poly.pdbx_strand_id
1 'polypeptide(L)'
;MRLLLRPVNIGQVSLPANPYGNYKCDSPYDLGLAALQAVGPLTGTSESSPLGWTVYTGDLVSHDSQNELSRLYVEYAEASVYGIFKKYITGPVFAALGNHDTNPEAIESPHKLPGPLGQQQSWNYDHVAGLWQNNGWISKAQADEARLHYGGYSIKNQFGLRVITFNTDFWYRSNFLTFINTTQPDNSGVFGWMISELQAAEDAGERVWIVGHVLSGWDGSNPLPNPSDLFYQIIDRYSPHVIANVFFGHTHEDQVMIYYANNGTNPGVHSALTSGWIGPSVTPLTNLNSGFRLYEVDTGDFNIYEAWTFTSPVDSFADLTSIRSDIQP
;
A
#
# COMPACT_ATOMS: atom_id res chain seq x y z
N MET A 1 -10.47 -7.90 -13.40
CA MET A 1 -9.24 -8.16 -14.19
C MET A 1 -9.53 -9.03 -15.40
N ARG A 2 -9.69 -8.38 -16.55
CA ARG A 2 -9.57 -9.03 -17.86
C ARG A 2 -8.10 -8.92 -18.27
N LEU A 3 -7.53 -9.96 -18.88
CA LEU A 3 -6.43 -9.76 -19.80
C LEU A 3 -6.99 -9.02 -21.03
N LEU A 4 -7.07 -7.69 -20.97
CA LEU A 4 -7.44 -6.89 -22.12
C LEU A 4 -6.26 -6.91 -23.09
N LEU A 5 -6.41 -7.71 -24.15
CA LEU A 5 -5.58 -7.59 -25.34
C LEU A 5 -5.80 -6.18 -25.91
N ARG A 6 -4.80 -5.30 -25.78
CA ARG A 6 -4.82 -4.02 -26.49
C ARG A 6 -5.02 -4.28 -27.99
N PRO A 7 -5.80 -3.46 -28.71
CA PRO A 7 -5.98 -3.62 -30.14
C PRO A 7 -4.61 -3.57 -30.82
N VAL A 8 -4.26 -4.66 -31.49
CA VAL A 8 -2.98 -4.82 -32.17
C VAL A 8 -3.09 -4.12 -33.53
N ASN A 9 -2.21 -3.16 -33.78
CA ASN A 9 -2.14 -2.50 -35.09
C ASN A 9 -1.84 -3.53 -36.18
N ILE A 10 -2.42 -3.35 -37.37
CA ILE A 10 -2.22 -4.24 -38.52
C ILE A 10 -0.71 -4.39 -38.77
N GLY A 11 -0.20 -5.63 -38.69
CA GLY A 11 1.21 -5.97 -38.89
C GLY A 11 2.04 -6.19 -37.62
N GLN A 12 1.48 -6.00 -36.42
CA GLN A 12 2.14 -6.41 -35.17
C GLN A 12 1.78 -7.85 -34.79
N VAL A 13 2.79 -8.62 -34.37
CA VAL A 13 2.59 -9.97 -33.82
C VAL A 13 1.98 -9.84 -32.43
N SER A 14 0.77 -10.38 -32.27
CA SER A 14 0.13 -10.55 -30.96
C SER A 14 0.59 -11.87 -30.36
N LEU A 15 1.32 -11.83 -29.25
CA LEU A 15 1.60 -13.02 -28.45
C LEU A 15 0.54 -13.10 -27.35
N PRO A 16 -0.12 -14.26 -27.15
CA PRO A 16 -1.06 -14.42 -26.05
C PRO A 16 -0.33 -14.21 -24.73
N ALA A 17 -0.93 -13.42 -23.84
CA ALA A 17 -0.39 -13.27 -22.50
C ALA A 17 -0.56 -14.58 -21.70
N ASN A 18 0.43 -14.89 -20.87
CA ASN A 18 0.44 -16.10 -20.06
C ASN A 18 -0.66 -16.04 -18.98
N PRO A 19 -1.26 -17.17 -18.57
CA PRO A 19 -2.21 -17.20 -17.46
C PRO A 19 -1.68 -16.58 -16.15
N TYR A 20 -0.36 -16.62 -15.93
CA TYR A 20 0.30 -15.99 -14.78
C TYR A 20 0.77 -14.55 -15.03
N GLY A 21 0.51 -13.96 -16.20
CA GLY A 21 0.75 -12.53 -16.47
C GLY A 21 1.78 -12.26 -17.58
N ASN A 22 2.10 -10.98 -17.75
CA ASN A 22 3.04 -10.49 -18.75
C ASN A 22 3.60 -9.13 -18.30
N TYR A 23 4.84 -8.81 -18.64
CA TYR A 23 5.50 -7.53 -18.36
C TYR A 23 4.70 -6.26 -18.73
N LYS A 24 3.66 -6.34 -19.57
CA LYS A 24 2.83 -5.20 -19.98
C LYS A 24 1.39 -5.28 -19.49
N CYS A 25 1.08 -6.16 -18.54
CA CYS A 25 -0.27 -6.41 -18.06
C CYS A 25 -0.30 -6.41 -16.53
N ASP A 26 -1.44 -6.05 -15.96
CA ASP A 26 -1.67 -6.26 -14.54
C ASP A 26 -1.73 -7.75 -14.16
N SER A 27 -1.60 -8.01 -12.86
CA SER A 27 -1.74 -9.34 -12.27
C SER A 27 -3.08 -9.99 -12.62
N PRO A 28 -3.11 -11.15 -13.28
CA PRO A 28 -4.29 -12.00 -13.23
C PRO A 28 -4.48 -12.58 -11.82
N TYR A 29 -5.70 -13.02 -11.48
CA TYR A 29 -5.96 -13.68 -10.19
C TYR A 29 -5.05 -14.89 -9.93
N ASP A 30 -4.68 -15.62 -10.97
CA ASP A 30 -3.77 -16.77 -10.86
C ASP A 30 -2.39 -16.37 -10.34
N LEU A 31 -1.85 -15.21 -10.76
CA LEU A 31 -0.59 -14.68 -10.25
C LEU A 31 -0.72 -14.21 -8.81
N GLY A 32 -1.76 -13.43 -8.51
CA GLY A 32 -2.01 -12.94 -7.14
C GLY A 32 -2.19 -14.10 -6.15
N LEU A 33 -2.92 -15.13 -6.56
CA LEU A 33 -3.09 -16.34 -5.76
C LEU A 33 -1.78 -17.13 -5.61
N ALA A 34 -1.00 -17.29 -6.68
CA ALA A 34 0.28 -17.98 -6.61
C ALA A 34 1.26 -17.27 -5.65
N ALA A 35 1.31 -15.93 -5.67
CA ALA A 35 2.11 -15.15 -4.73
C ALA A 35 1.69 -15.41 -3.27
N LEU A 36 0.39 -15.39 -2.97
CA LEU A 36 -0.14 -15.67 -1.63
C LEU A 36 0.10 -17.12 -1.19
N GLN A 37 -0.02 -18.09 -2.10
CA GLN A 37 0.30 -19.49 -1.82
C GLN A 37 1.79 -19.73 -1.56
N ALA A 38 2.66 -18.90 -2.15
CA ALA A 38 4.10 -18.97 -1.97
C ALA A 38 4.58 -18.41 -0.62
N VAL A 39 3.79 -17.55 0.05
CA VAL A 39 4.17 -16.94 1.34
C VAL A 39 4.57 -18.01 2.35
N GLY A 40 3.68 -18.95 2.69
CA GLY A 40 3.96 -19.97 3.71
C GLY A 40 5.25 -20.79 3.43
N PRO A 41 5.38 -21.45 2.26
CA PRO A 41 6.57 -22.22 1.91
C PRO A 41 7.88 -21.43 1.89
N LEU A 42 7.86 -20.15 1.47
CA LEU A 42 9.06 -19.33 1.34
C LEU A 42 9.48 -18.65 2.66
N THR A 43 8.52 -18.37 3.54
CA THR A 43 8.78 -17.72 4.84
C THR A 43 8.83 -18.69 6.01
N GLY A 44 8.45 -19.96 5.80
CA GLY A 44 8.30 -20.96 6.86
C GLY A 44 7.06 -20.74 7.74
N THR A 45 6.16 -19.83 7.37
CA THR A 45 4.92 -19.55 8.12
C THR A 45 3.78 -20.50 7.78
N SER A 46 2.86 -20.68 8.73
CA SER A 46 1.66 -21.51 8.60
C SER A 46 0.58 -21.06 9.58
N GLU A 47 -0.62 -21.66 9.53
CA GLU A 47 -1.65 -21.38 10.55
C GLU A 47 -1.17 -21.67 11.98
N SER A 48 -0.30 -22.68 12.15
CA SER A 48 0.27 -23.05 13.46
C SER A 48 1.46 -22.18 13.88
N SER A 49 2.07 -21.46 12.93
CA SER A 49 3.20 -20.54 13.14
C SER A 49 3.00 -19.32 12.24
N PRO A 50 2.04 -18.45 12.59
CA PRO A 50 1.60 -17.38 11.71
C PRO A 50 2.66 -16.27 11.62
N LEU A 51 2.56 -15.45 10.56
CA LEU A 51 3.22 -14.14 10.52
C LEU A 51 2.84 -13.33 11.76
N GLY A 52 3.77 -12.52 12.27
CA GLY A 52 3.48 -11.58 13.36
C GLY A 52 2.37 -10.61 12.96
N TRP A 53 2.52 -9.98 11.80
CA TRP A 53 1.48 -9.17 11.14
C TRP A 53 1.84 -8.99 9.66
N THR A 54 0.91 -8.46 8.88
CA THR A 54 1.13 -8.09 7.48
C THR A 54 0.84 -6.60 7.30
N VAL A 55 1.67 -5.93 6.52
CA VAL A 55 1.41 -4.58 6.02
C VAL A 55 1.02 -4.71 4.54
N TYR A 56 -0.08 -4.08 4.15
CA TYR A 56 -0.54 -4.03 2.76
C TYR A 56 -0.74 -2.57 2.36
N THR A 57 -0.04 -2.11 1.33
CA THR A 57 0.02 -0.68 1.01
C THR A 57 -0.97 -0.24 -0.07
N GLY A 58 -1.93 -1.05 -0.50
CA GLY A 58 -2.97 -0.64 -1.46
C GLY A 58 -2.71 -1.06 -2.91
N ASP A 59 -3.44 -0.45 -3.84
CA ASP A 59 -3.46 -0.71 -5.29
C ASP A 59 -3.96 -2.12 -5.68
N LEU A 60 -5.22 -2.36 -5.36
CA LEU A 60 -5.97 -3.59 -5.67
C LEU A 60 -6.58 -3.56 -7.07
N VAL A 61 -6.91 -2.36 -7.56
CA VAL A 61 -7.62 -2.15 -8.82
C VAL A 61 -6.64 -2.04 -9.98
N SER A 62 -6.97 -2.64 -11.12
CA SER A 62 -6.13 -2.62 -12.32
C SER A 62 -6.02 -1.23 -12.96
N HIS A 63 -4.96 -1.03 -13.74
CA HIS A 63 -4.64 0.16 -14.53
C HIS A 63 -5.48 0.23 -15.83
N ASP A 64 -6.77 -0.10 -15.72
CA ASP A 64 -7.71 0.10 -16.83
C ASP A 64 -7.99 1.59 -17.01
N SER A 65 -8.43 1.97 -18.21
CA SER A 65 -8.75 3.38 -18.45
C SER A 65 -9.94 3.83 -17.59
N GLN A 66 -10.00 5.11 -17.21
CA GLN A 66 -11.08 5.61 -16.34
C GLN A 66 -12.51 5.36 -16.90
N ASN A 67 -12.67 5.26 -18.22
CA ASN A 67 -13.94 4.91 -18.87
C ASN A 67 -14.31 3.42 -18.78
N GLU A 68 -13.39 2.57 -18.35
CA GLU A 68 -13.59 1.14 -18.06
C GLU A 68 -13.71 0.87 -16.55
N LEU A 69 -13.24 1.80 -15.71
CA LEU A 69 -13.40 1.77 -14.27
C LEU A 69 -14.79 2.24 -13.82
N SER A 70 -15.21 1.72 -12.67
CA SER A 70 -16.42 2.16 -11.99
C SER A 70 -16.33 1.87 -10.51
N ARG A 71 -17.12 2.57 -9.70
CA ARG A 71 -17.26 2.28 -8.27
C ARG A 71 -17.56 0.81 -7.97
N LEU A 72 -18.49 0.19 -8.71
CA LEU A 72 -18.82 -1.23 -8.51
C LEU A 72 -17.65 -2.16 -8.81
N TYR A 73 -16.78 -1.77 -9.75
CA TYR A 73 -15.57 -2.54 -10.05
C TYR A 73 -14.54 -2.44 -8.92
N VAL A 74 -14.34 -1.25 -8.36
CA VAL A 74 -13.48 -1.03 -7.19
C VAL A 74 -13.99 -1.85 -6.00
N GLU A 75 -15.27 -1.68 -5.63
CA GLU A 75 -15.86 -2.40 -4.50
C GLU A 75 -15.74 -3.93 -4.68
N TYR A 76 -15.92 -4.43 -5.91
CA TYR A 76 -15.73 -5.84 -6.25
C TYR A 76 -14.28 -6.30 -6.11
N ALA A 77 -13.32 -5.53 -6.63
CA ALA A 77 -11.90 -5.87 -6.59
C ALA A 77 -11.43 -5.97 -5.13
N GLU A 78 -11.78 -4.98 -4.31
CA GLU A 78 -11.45 -4.95 -2.89
C GLU A 78 -12.07 -6.11 -2.13
N ALA A 79 -13.38 -6.35 -2.28
CA ALA A 79 -14.05 -7.46 -1.62
C ALA A 79 -13.46 -8.83 -2.03
N SER A 80 -13.15 -8.99 -3.32
CA SER A 80 -12.55 -10.22 -3.86
C SER A 80 -11.15 -10.45 -3.30
N VAL A 81 -10.25 -9.48 -3.44
CA VAL A 81 -8.85 -9.63 -3.04
C VAL A 81 -8.71 -9.71 -1.52
N TYR A 82 -9.42 -8.88 -0.75
CA TYR A 82 -9.39 -9.00 0.72
C TYR A 82 -10.01 -10.33 1.20
N GLY A 83 -11.00 -10.87 0.49
CA GLY A 83 -11.51 -12.22 0.73
C GLY A 83 -10.45 -13.31 0.50
N ILE A 84 -9.62 -13.16 -0.53
CA ILE A 84 -8.48 -14.06 -0.79
C ILE A 84 -7.41 -13.87 0.30
N PHE A 85 -7.07 -12.64 0.70
CA PHE A 85 -6.13 -12.38 1.79
C PHE A 85 -6.55 -13.06 3.08
N LYS A 86 -7.83 -12.94 3.45
CA LYS A 86 -8.37 -13.58 4.65
C LYS A 86 -8.18 -15.11 4.66
N LYS A 87 -8.12 -15.72 3.48
CA LYS A 87 -7.93 -17.16 3.32
C LYS A 87 -6.47 -17.60 3.35
N TYR A 88 -5.55 -16.80 2.83
CA TYR A 88 -4.16 -17.23 2.62
C TYR A 88 -3.13 -16.54 3.51
N ILE A 89 -3.42 -15.34 4.02
CA ILE A 89 -2.54 -14.61 4.92
C ILE A 89 -2.85 -15.00 6.36
N THR A 90 -1.82 -15.42 7.09
CA THR A 90 -1.91 -15.72 8.52
C THR A 90 -1.64 -14.45 9.34
N GLY A 91 -2.35 -14.27 10.46
CA GLY A 91 -2.17 -13.10 11.33
C GLY A 91 -2.98 -11.87 10.90
N PRO A 92 -2.83 -10.74 11.61
CA PRO A 92 -3.54 -9.50 11.30
C PRO A 92 -2.95 -8.79 10.07
N VAL A 93 -3.81 -8.17 9.27
CA VAL A 93 -3.44 -7.36 8.10
C VAL A 93 -3.72 -5.89 8.38
N PHE A 94 -2.70 -5.05 8.27
CA PHE A 94 -2.78 -3.60 8.33
C PHE A 94 -2.73 -3.05 6.89
N ALA A 95 -3.91 -2.76 6.35
CA ALA A 95 -4.09 -2.24 4.99
C ALA A 95 -4.16 -0.70 4.98
N ALA A 96 -3.47 -0.09 4.02
CA ALA A 96 -3.66 1.30 3.59
C ALA A 96 -4.29 1.32 2.17
N LEU A 97 -4.90 2.44 1.81
CA LEU A 97 -5.44 2.67 0.47
C LEU A 97 -4.33 3.15 -0.48
N GLY A 98 -4.35 2.64 -1.70
CA GLY A 98 -3.54 3.12 -2.82
C GLY A 98 -4.33 4.03 -3.76
N ASN A 99 -3.63 4.65 -4.70
CA ASN A 99 -4.25 5.62 -5.61
C ASN A 99 -5.21 4.94 -6.61
N HIS A 100 -5.05 3.65 -6.88
CA HIS A 100 -6.00 2.90 -7.70
C HIS A 100 -7.23 2.43 -6.93
N ASP A 101 -7.25 2.51 -5.61
CA ASP A 101 -8.33 1.97 -4.77
C ASP A 101 -9.55 2.89 -4.66
N THR A 102 -9.70 3.86 -5.56
CA THR A 102 -10.83 4.79 -5.59
C THR A 102 -11.35 4.99 -7.02
N ASN A 103 -12.55 5.54 -7.15
CA ASN A 103 -13.13 5.86 -8.45
C ASN A 103 -13.86 7.23 -8.42
N PRO A 104 -13.44 8.21 -9.25
CA PRO A 104 -12.35 8.14 -10.22
C PRO A 104 -10.98 7.88 -9.59
N GLU A 105 -10.10 7.19 -10.33
CA GLU A 105 -8.77 6.80 -9.87
C GLU A 105 -7.99 8.01 -9.33
N ALA A 106 -7.27 7.80 -8.23
CA ALA A 106 -6.41 8.77 -7.55
C ALA A 106 -7.12 10.01 -7.01
N ILE A 107 -8.46 10.09 -7.06
CA ILE A 107 -9.19 11.27 -6.60
C ILE A 107 -9.69 11.06 -5.19
N GLU A 108 -9.17 11.85 -4.26
CA GLU A 108 -9.61 11.88 -2.87
C GLU A 108 -10.04 13.29 -2.44
N SER A 109 -11.27 13.40 -1.94
CA SER A 109 -11.88 14.68 -1.59
C SER A 109 -11.64 15.04 -0.13
N PRO A 110 -10.96 16.17 0.18
CA PRO A 110 -10.82 16.58 1.58
C PRO A 110 -12.18 17.01 2.13
N HIS A 111 -12.48 16.59 3.37
CA HIS A 111 -13.77 16.88 4.03
C HIS A 111 -14.05 18.38 4.21
N LYS A 112 -13.02 19.24 4.10
CA LYS A 112 -13.16 20.70 4.10
C LYS A 112 -13.84 21.26 2.84
N LEU A 113 -13.95 20.49 1.76
CA LEU A 113 -14.70 20.92 0.57
C LEU A 113 -16.18 21.10 0.90
N PRO A 114 -16.86 22.08 0.28
CA PRO A 114 -18.21 22.44 0.67
C PRO A 114 -19.24 21.40 0.24
N GLY A 115 -20.23 21.17 1.12
CA GLY A 115 -21.40 20.36 0.82
C GLY A 115 -21.05 18.92 0.45
N PRO A 116 -21.73 18.31 -0.54
CA PRO A 116 -21.47 16.93 -0.95
C PRO A 116 -20.06 16.69 -1.50
N LEU A 117 -19.34 17.74 -1.91
CA LEU A 117 -18.00 17.60 -2.48
C LEU A 117 -16.99 17.01 -1.49
N GLY A 118 -17.10 17.36 -0.21
CA GLY A 118 -16.19 16.84 0.82
C GLY A 118 -16.48 15.40 1.24
N GLN A 119 -17.56 14.79 0.73
CA GLN A 119 -18.01 13.44 1.12
C GLN A 119 -18.09 12.50 -0.09
N GLN A 120 -17.48 12.87 -1.22
CA GLN A 120 -17.64 12.10 -2.46
C GLN A 120 -17.07 10.69 -2.30
N GLN A 121 -15.97 10.54 -1.54
CA GLN A 121 -15.25 9.28 -1.40
C GLN A 121 -15.61 8.51 -0.13
N SER A 122 -16.53 9.03 0.68
CA SER A 122 -16.97 8.38 1.93
C SER A 122 -17.53 6.98 1.69
N TRP A 123 -18.09 6.71 0.51
CA TRP A 123 -18.54 5.38 0.15
C TRP A 123 -17.42 4.33 0.19
N ASN A 124 -16.21 4.72 -0.20
CA ASN A 124 -15.09 3.82 -0.28
C ASN A 124 -14.57 3.54 1.13
N TYR A 125 -14.40 4.58 1.95
CA TYR A 125 -14.00 4.44 3.35
C TYR A 125 -14.99 3.57 4.13
N ASP A 126 -16.30 3.75 3.90
CA ASP A 126 -17.35 2.92 4.48
C ASP A 126 -17.21 1.45 4.10
N HIS A 127 -16.94 1.18 2.82
CA HIS A 127 -16.79 -0.14 2.25
C HIS A 127 -15.53 -0.84 2.75
N VAL A 128 -14.34 -0.24 2.62
CA VAL A 128 -13.08 -0.86 3.05
C VAL A 128 -13.01 -1.04 4.56
N ALA A 129 -13.46 -0.05 5.36
CA ALA A 129 -13.53 -0.20 6.80
C ALA A 129 -14.52 -1.33 7.20
N GLY A 130 -15.61 -1.48 6.45
CA GLY A 130 -16.55 -2.59 6.58
C GLY A 130 -15.91 -3.95 6.29
N LEU A 131 -15.12 -4.05 5.21
CA LEU A 131 -14.40 -5.28 4.84
C LEU A 131 -13.32 -5.64 5.86
N TRP A 132 -12.51 -4.67 6.29
CA TRP A 132 -11.47 -4.87 7.30
C TRP A 132 -12.08 -5.34 8.64
N GLN A 133 -13.21 -4.74 9.04
CA GLN A 133 -13.96 -5.16 10.22
C GLN A 133 -14.52 -6.57 10.04
N ASN A 134 -15.14 -6.87 8.90
CA ASN A 134 -15.73 -8.18 8.61
C ASN A 134 -14.68 -9.30 8.60
N ASN A 135 -13.47 -9.00 8.13
CA ASN A 135 -12.34 -9.94 8.14
C ASN A 135 -11.70 -10.09 9.53
N GLY A 136 -12.15 -9.32 10.53
CA GLY A 136 -11.63 -9.34 11.90
C GLY A 136 -10.24 -8.75 12.03
N TRP A 137 -9.82 -7.89 11.10
CA TRP A 137 -8.53 -7.21 11.16
C TRP A 137 -8.58 -5.97 12.06
N ILE A 138 -9.75 -5.32 12.10
CA ILE A 138 -10.00 -4.16 12.94
C ILE A 138 -11.32 -4.31 13.71
N SER A 139 -11.41 -3.68 14.88
CA SER A 139 -12.63 -3.59 15.68
C SER A 139 -13.63 -2.60 15.08
N LYS A 140 -14.87 -2.60 15.56
CA LYS A 140 -15.88 -1.61 15.16
C LYS A 140 -15.41 -0.17 15.41
N ALA A 141 -14.80 0.11 16.55
CA ALA A 141 -14.33 1.45 16.89
C ALA A 141 -13.24 1.93 15.91
N GLN A 142 -12.32 1.03 15.55
CA GLN A 142 -11.26 1.31 14.57
C GLN A 142 -11.81 1.44 13.14
N ALA A 143 -12.88 0.73 12.80
CA ALA A 143 -13.58 0.93 11.54
C ALA A 143 -14.29 2.30 11.48
N ASP A 144 -14.86 2.76 12.60
CA ASP A 144 -15.45 4.09 12.70
C ASP A 144 -14.37 5.19 12.58
N GLU A 145 -13.18 4.98 13.16
CA GLU A 145 -12.01 5.83 12.98
C GLU A 145 -11.56 5.87 11.51
N ALA A 146 -11.43 4.71 10.87
CA ALA A 146 -11.08 4.59 9.45
C ALA A 146 -12.02 5.38 8.54
N ARG A 147 -13.33 5.30 8.78
CA ARG A 147 -14.34 6.08 8.03
C ARG A 147 -14.16 7.59 8.17
N LEU A 148 -13.75 8.04 9.36
CA LEU A 148 -13.56 9.45 9.67
C LEU A 148 -12.26 10.03 9.09
N HIS A 149 -11.22 9.19 8.99
CA HIS A 149 -9.87 9.61 8.59
C HIS A 149 -9.49 9.08 7.21
N TYR A 150 -10.44 9.09 6.27
CA TYR A 150 -10.22 8.78 4.85
C TYR A 150 -9.64 7.39 4.58
N GLY A 151 -10.01 6.39 5.37
CA GLY A 151 -9.46 5.03 5.35
C GLY A 151 -8.19 4.85 6.20
N GLY A 152 -7.68 5.91 6.85
CA GLY A 152 -6.57 5.83 7.80
C GLY A 152 -7.01 5.52 9.23
N TYR A 153 -6.21 4.78 9.98
CA TYR A 153 -6.49 4.42 11.37
C TYR A 153 -5.20 4.21 12.18
N SER A 154 -5.32 4.17 13.52
CA SER A 154 -4.19 4.00 14.44
C SER A 154 -4.44 2.83 15.39
N ILE A 155 -3.71 1.72 15.20
CA ILE A 155 -3.97 0.46 15.91
C ILE A 155 -2.71 -0.08 16.53
N LYS A 156 -2.78 -0.42 17.82
CA LYS A 156 -1.75 -1.20 18.50
C LYS A 156 -1.94 -2.69 18.24
N ASN A 157 -0.91 -3.34 17.73
CA ASN A 157 -0.90 -4.79 17.52
C ASN A 157 -0.65 -5.55 18.83
N GLN A 158 -0.70 -6.88 18.77
CA GLN A 158 -0.53 -7.77 19.92
C GLN A 158 0.86 -7.74 20.58
N PHE A 159 1.85 -7.14 19.93
CA PHE A 159 3.21 -6.98 20.46
C PHE A 159 3.44 -5.61 21.09
N GLY A 160 2.51 -4.67 20.95
CA GLY A 160 2.64 -3.32 21.49
C GLY A 160 3.12 -2.26 20.49
N LEU A 161 3.37 -2.65 19.23
CA LEU A 161 3.65 -1.71 18.14
C LEU A 161 2.35 -1.03 17.71
N ARG A 162 2.37 0.30 17.59
CA ARG A 162 1.30 1.05 16.95
C ARG A 162 1.55 1.15 15.44
N VAL A 163 0.56 0.79 14.65
CA VAL A 163 0.56 0.96 13.20
C VAL A 163 -0.42 2.06 12.86
N ILE A 164 0.08 3.12 12.23
CA ILE A 164 -0.72 4.22 11.72
C ILE A 164 -0.78 4.08 10.20
N THR A 165 -1.96 3.81 9.67
CA THR A 165 -2.23 3.86 8.24
C THR A 165 -2.82 5.21 7.88
N PHE A 166 -2.50 5.74 6.71
CA PHE A 166 -3.11 6.98 6.24
C PHE A 166 -3.20 7.02 4.71
N ASN A 167 -4.15 7.80 4.22
CA ASN A 167 -4.36 7.95 2.78
C ASN A 167 -3.39 8.98 2.19
N THR A 168 -2.42 8.49 1.43
CA THR A 168 -1.37 9.29 0.79
C THR A 168 -1.87 10.06 -0.43
N ASP A 169 -3.06 9.79 -0.96
CA ASP A 169 -3.58 10.54 -2.11
C ASP A 169 -3.80 12.03 -1.82
N PHE A 170 -3.83 12.42 -0.54
CA PHE A 170 -3.88 13.83 -0.12
C PHE A 170 -2.60 14.61 -0.37
N TRP A 171 -1.51 13.96 -0.79
CA TRP A 171 -0.35 14.64 -1.37
C TRP A 171 -0.07 14.28 -2.83
N TYR A 172 -0.82 13.34 -3.42
CA TYR A 172 -0.48 12.79 -4.72
C TYR A 172 -0.86 13.76 -5.84
N ARG A 173 0.05 13.97 -6.81
CA ARG A 173 -0.18 14.93 -7.92
C ARG A 173 -1.33 14.56 -8.84
N SER A 174 -1.67 13.28 -8.98
CA SER A 174 -2.82 12.87 -9.80
C SER A 174 -4.15 13.19 -9.12
N ASN A 175 -4.16 13.36 -7.80
CA ASN A 175 -5.30 13.89 -7.09
C ASN A 175 -5.41 15.40 -7.32
N PHE A 176 -6.08 15.82 -8.39
CA PHE A 176 -6.20 17.25 -8.72
C PHE A 176 -6.90 18.08 -7.64
N LEU A 177 -7.64 17.48 -6.70
CA LEU A 177 -8.27 18.19 -5.58
C LEU A 177 -7.26 18.70 -4.56
N THR A 178 -6.06 18.11 -4.49
CA THR A 178 -4.96 18.57 -3.61
C THR A 178 -4.38 19.91 -4.02
N PHE A 179 -4.63 20.36 -5.26
CA PHE A 179 -4.24 21.70 -5.72
C PHE A 179 -5.19 22.81 -5.21
N ILE A 180 -6.27 22.45 -4.53
CA ILE A 180 -7.12 23.42 -3.85
C ILE A 180 -6.44 23.81 -2.53
N ASN A 181 -6.14 25.10 -2.36
CA ASN A 181 -5.53 25.66 -1.14
C ASN A 181 -4.11 25.12 -0.85
N THR A 182 -3.23 25.09 -1.86
CA THR A 182 -1.83 24.60 -1.73
C THR A 182 -0.96 25.39 -0.73
N THR A 183 -1.41 26.56 -0.30
CA THR A 183 -0.79 27.32 0.80
C THR A 183 -0.94 26.64 2.15
N GLN A 184 -1.90 25.73 2.31
CA GLN A 184 -2.09 24.92 3.51
C GLN A 184 -1.60 23.48 3.26
N PRO A 185 -0.44 23.06 3.82
CA PRO A 185 0.15 21.75 3.55
C PRO A 185 -0.68 20.55 4.05
N ASP A 186 -1.60 20.78 4.99
CA ASP A 186 -2.52 19.76 5.52
C ASP A 186 -3.98 20.17 5.27
N ASN A 187 -4.38 20.25 4.01
CA ASN A 187 -5.73 20.65 3.66
C ASN A 187 -6.76 19.58 4.09
N SER A 188 -6.43 18.29 4.04
CA SER A 188 -7.30 17.20 4.50
C SER A 188 -7.42 17.11 6.02
N GLY A 189 -6.42 17.57 6.77
CA GLY A 189 -6.34 17.42 8.23
C GLY A 189 -5.72 16.09 8.67
N VAL A 190 -5.24 15.28 7.72
CA VAL A 190 -4.68 13.95 8.00
C VAL A 190 -3.38 14.04 8.79
N PHE A 191 -2.56 15.06 8.56
CA PHE A 191 -1.32 15.23 9.34
C PHE A 191 -1.59 15.73 10.75
N GLY A 192 -2.57 16.63 10.94
CA GLY A 192 -3.00 17.04 12.28
C GLY A 192 -3.49 15.85 13.13
N TRP A 193 -4.25 14.93 12.52
CA TRP A 193 -4.63 13.66 13.16
C TRP A 193 -3.41 12.77 13.44
N MET A 194 -2.55 12.52 12.45
CA MET A 194 -1.35 11.70 12.61
C MET A 194 -0.41 12.23 13.70
N ILE A 195 -0.20 13.54 13.78
CA ILE A 195 0.62 14.18 14.82
C ILE A 195 0.01 13.91 16.20
N SER A 196 -1.32 13.95 16.32
CA SER A 196 -2.01 13.65 17.59
C SER A 196 -1.79 12.21 18.02
N GLU A 197 -1.85 11.26 17.08
CA GLU A 197 -1.56 9.84 17.32
C GLU A 197 -0.10 9.58 17.67
N LEU A 198 0.85 10.24 16.97
CA LEU A 198 2.28 10.16 17.25
C LEU A 198 2.63 10.75 18.61
N GLN A 199 2.02 11.87 18.99
CA GLN A 199 2.23 12.45 20.32
C GLN A 199 1.68 11.55 21.42
N ALA A 200 0.50 10.97 21.23
CA ALA A 200 -0.06 10.01 22.18
C ALA A 200 0.83 8.76 22.33
N ALA A 201 1.42 8.28 21.23
CA ALA A 201 2.39 7.20 21.24
C ALA A 201 3.68 7.58 21.99
N GLU A 202 4.21 8.79 21.76
CA GLU A 202 5.37 9.33 22.48
C GLU A 202 5.13 9.36 24.00
N ASP A 203 3.99 9.93 24.41
CA ASP A 203 3.61 10.06 25.83
C ASP A 203 3.42 8.68 26.50
N ALA A 204 3.01 7.68 25.73
CA ALA A 204 2.83 6.30 26.18
C ALA A 204 4.11 5.44 26.07
N GLY A 205 5.20 5.97 25.50
CA GLY A 205 6.44 5.22 25.27
C GLY A 205 6.29 4.11 24.21
N GLU A 206 5.36 4.26 23.28
CA GLU A 206 5.09 3.30 22.21
C GLU A 206 6.00 3.55 20.99
N ARG A 207 6.28 2.48 20.24
CA ARG A 207 6.90 2.59 18.91
C ARG A 207 5.83 2.58 17.83
N VAL A 208 6.11 3.24 16.72
CA VAL A 208 5.16 3.45 15.62
C VAL A 208 5.75 3.00 14.29
N TRP A 209 4.94 2.29 13.50
CA TRP A 209 5.13 2.13 12.07
C TRP A 209 4.10 2.98 11.32
N ILE A 210 4.56 3.74 10.34
CA ILE A 210 3.68 4.51 9.45
C ILE A 210 3.53 3.75 8.14
N VAL A 211 2.29 3.62 7.65
CA VAL A 211 1.97 2.90 6.41
C VAL A 211 1.13 3.80 5.50
N GLY A 212 1.59 3.98 4.28
CA GLY A 212 0.85 4.62 3.20
C GLY A 212 1.13 3.92 1.87
N HIS A 213 0.66 4.50 0.76
CA HIS A 213 0.90 3.94 -0.57
C HIS A 213 1.89 4.76 -1.37
N VAL A 214 1.47 5.95 -1.80
CA VAL A 214 2.28 6.88 -2.58
C VAL A 214 3.37 7.43 -1.68
N LEU A 215 4.62 7.04 -1.94
CA LEU A 215 5.78 7.50 -1.20
C LEU A 215 5.92 9.04 -1.17
N SER A 216 6.48 9.56 -0.07
CA SER A 216 6.78 11.00 0.08
C SER A 216 7.83 11.52 -0.91
N GLY A 217 8.48 10.63 -1.67
CA GLY A 217 9.20 10.90 -2.91
C GLY A 217 10.52 11.67 -2.77
N TRP A 218 11.65 11.06 -3.15
CA TRP A 218 12.94 11.75 -3.21
C TRP A 218 13.17 12.49 -4.55
N ASP A 219 12.56 12.00 -5.63
CA ASP A 219 12.69 12.53 -7.00
C ASP A 219 11.69 13.65 -7.31
N GLY A 220 10.73 13.89 -6.41
CA GLY A 220 9.68 14.88 -6.55
C GLY A 220 8.70 14.61 -7.70
N SER A 221 8.59 13.38 -8.21
CA SER A 221 7.70 13.05 -9.33
C SER A 221 6.25 12.80 -8.88
N ASN A 222 6.07 12.14 -7.73
CA ASN A 222 4.78 11.68 -7.25
C ASN A 222 4.02 12.71 -6.40
N PRO A 223 4.58 13.22 -5.28
CA PRO A 223 3.80 14.06 -4.39
C PRO A 223 4.00 15.56 -4.62
N LEU A 224 3.09 16.35 -4.06
CA LEU A 224 3.21 17.80 -3.97
C LEU A 224 4.29 18.19 -2.95
N PRO A 225 5.07 19.27 -3.21
CA PRO A 225 6.16 19.66 -2.32
C PRO A 225 5.72 20.00 -0.88
N ASN A 226 4.69 20.83 -0.69
CA ASN A 226 4.33 21.35 0.64
C ASN A 226 3.84 20.24 1.61
N PRO A 227 2.92 19.33 1.23
CA PRO A 227 2.54 18.22 2.09
C PRO A 227 3.70 17.26 2.39
N SER A 228 4.57 17.01 1.41
CA SER A 228 5.72 16.12 1.57
C SER A 228 6.77 16.70 2.53
N ASP A 229 7.01 18.01 2.46
CA ASP A 229 7.90 18.71 3.39
C ASP A 229 7.34 18.69 4.82
N LEU A 230 6.03 18.93 4.99
CA LEU A 230 5.38 18.81 6.30
C LEU A 230 5.52 17.39 6.85
N PHE A 231 5.31 16.36 6.03
CA PHE A 231 5.51 14.98 6.45
C PHE A 231 6.95 14.70 6.86
N TYR A 232 7.93 15.20 6.11
CA TYR A 232 9.34 15.05 6.47
C TYR A 232 9.62 15.68 7.85
N GLN A 233 9.09 16.86 8.14
CA GLN A 233 9.21 17.49 9.46
C GLN A 233 8.57 16.65 10.58
N ILE A 234 7.46 15.97 10.30
CA ILE A 234 6.83 15.02 11.24
C ILE A 234 7.76 13.83 11.48
N ILE A 235 8.33 13.24 10.43
CA ILE A 235 9.31 12.15 10.56
C ILE A 235 10.53 12.62 11.38
N ASP A 236 11.10 13.79 11.07
CA ASP A 236 12.23 14.37 11.79
C ASP A 236 11.93 14.57 13.29
N ARG A 237 10.73 15.07 13.62
CA ARG A 237 10.31 15.31 15.00
C ARG A 237 10.15 14.03 15.82
N TYR A 238 9.63 12.95 15.24
CA TYR A 238 9.23 11.75 15.98
C TYR A 238 10.18 10.56 15.78
N SER A 239 11.23 10.71 14.97
CA SER A 239 12.22 9.66 14.74
C SER A 239 13.55 9.95 15.46
N PRO A 240 14.31 8.92 15.87
CA PRO A 240 13.97 7.49 15.79
C PRO A 240 13.14 6.99 16.99
N HIS A 241 12.91 7.83 18.00
CA HIS A 241 12.44 7.40 19.32
C HIS A 241 10.98 6.96 19.37
N VAL A 242 10.13 7.44 18.46
CA VAL A 242 8.74 6.96 18.30
C VAL A 242 8.61 6.17 17.00
N ILE A 243 8.87 6.81 15.86
CA ILE A 243 8.74 6.17 14.54
C ILE A 243 9.93 5.24 14.31
N ALA A 244 9.66 3.94 14.19
CA ALA A 244 10.66 2.92 13.91
C ALA A 244 10.84 2.68 12.41
N ASN A 245 9.76 2.66 11.63
CA ASN A 245 9.80 2.46 10.18
C ASN A 245 8.63 3.16 9.48
N VAL A 246 8.83 3.47 8.19
CA VAL A 246 7.79 3.98 7.28
C VAL A 246 7.66 3.01 6.10
N PHE A 247 6.44 2.72 5.64
CA PHE A 247 6.17 1.80 4.54
C PHE A 247 5.34 2.48 3.46
N PHE A 248 5.76 2.27 2.22
CA PHE A 248 5.10 2.73 1.00
C PHE A 248 5.09 1.61 -0.07
N GLY A 249 4.38 1.87 -1.16
CA GLY A 249 4.37 1.06 -2.37
C GLY A 249 4.52 1.96 -3.61
N HIS A 250 3.53 1.89 -4.50
CA HIS A 250 3.33 2.77 -5.65
C HIS A 250 4.36 2.67 -6.79
N THR A 251 5.67 2.67 -6.50
CA THR A 251 6.69 2.65 -7.56
C THR A 251 6.84 1.29 -8.24
N HIS A 252 6.27 0.24 -7.62
CA HIS A 252 6.40 -1.18 -8.00
C HIS A 252 7.82 -1.75 -7.86
N GLU A 253 8.80 -0.93 -7.49
CA GLU A 253 10.21 -1.29 -7.39
C GLU A 253 10.59 -1.62 -5.93
N ASP A 254 11.66 -2.41 -5.77
CA ASP A 254 12.26 -2.64 -4.46
C ASP A 254 13.22 -1.50 -4.11
N GLN A 255 12.78 -0.61 -3.21
CA GLN A 255 13.53 0.58 -2.83
C GLN A 255 13.60 0.73 -1.31
N VAL A 256 14.62 1.47 -0.87
CA VAL A 256 14.78 1.90 0.52
C VAL A 256 15.10 3.40 0.53
N MET A 257 14.51 4.11 1.48
CA MET A 257 14.77 5.51 1.77
C MET A 257 15.33 5.64 3.18
N ILE A 258 16.17 6.64 3.40
CA ILE A 258 16.67 7.00 4.73
C ILE A 258 16.23 8.43 5.00
N TYR A 259 15.52 8.64 6.10
CA TYR A 259 15.20 9.96 6.61
C TYR A 259 16.35 10.46 7.49
N TYR A 260 16.68 11.74 7.36
CA TYR A 260 17.79 12.37 8.08
C TYR A 260 17.29 13.59 8.87
N ALA A 261 17.93 13.84 10.01
CA ALA A 261 17.63 14.95 10.89
C ALA A 261 17.83 16.32 10.23
N ASN A 262 17.17 17.34 10.78
CA ASN A 262 17.19 18.73 10.28
C ASN A 262 16.63 18.82 8.86
N ASN A 263 15.48 18.19 8.63
CA ASN A 263 14.78 18.14 7.34
C ASN A 263 15.70 17.72 6.17
N GLY A 264 16.62 16.78 6.41
CA GLY A 264 17.53 16.28 5.38
C GLY A 264 18.63 17.24 4.91
N THR A 265 18.86 18.37 5.58
CA THR A 265 19.82 19.39 5.12
C THR A 265 21.30 19.01 5.25
N ASN A 266 21.64 18.03 6.10
CA ASN A 266 23.02 17.53 6.26
C ASN A 266 23.03 15.99 6.44
N PRO A 267 22.84 15.23 5.36
CA PRO A 267 22.75 13.78 5.42
C PRO A 267 24.10 13.15 5.77
N GLY A 268 24.09 12.27 6.76
CA GLY A 268 25.27 11.54 7.22
C GLY A 268 24.93 10.51 8.29
N VAL A 269 25.90 9.69 8.67
CA VAL A 269 25.72 8.59 9.63
C VAL A 269 25.14 9.07 10.97
N HIS A 270 25.54 10.26 11.44
CA HIS A 270 25.08 10.82 12.71
C HIS A 270 23.72 11.51 12.64
N SER A 271 23.19 11.77 11.44
CA SER A 271 21.89 12.39 11.24
C SER A 271 20.85 11.41 10.70
N ALA A 272 21.20 10.15 10.44
CA ALA A 272 20.22 9.14 10.03
C ALA A 272 19.20 8.88 11.15
N LEU A 273 17.92 8.85 10.79
CA LEU A 273 16.80 8.71 11.73
C LEU A 273 16.12 7.35 11.59
N THR A 274 15.36 7.15 10.51
CA THR A 274 14.56 5.94 10.28
C THR A 274 14.57 5.57 8.79
N SER A 275 14.18 4.33 8.50
CA SER A 275 14.10 3.80 7.14
C SER A 275 12.68 3.87 6.60
N GLY A 276 12.56 4.27 5.34
CA GLY A 276 11.37 4.10 4.53
C GLY A 276 11.53 2.89 3.62
N TRP A 277 10.55 2.00 3.59
CA TRP A 277 10.59 0.76 2.83
C TRP A 277 9.54 0.78 1.72
N ILE A 278 9.96 0.51 0.50
CA ILE A 278 9.08 0.45 -0.68
C ILE A 278 9.18 -0.95 -1.24
N GLY A 279 8.11 -1.73 -1.07
CA GLY A 279 8.06 -3.12 -1.53
C GLY A 279 7.90 -3.21 -3.06
N PRO A 280 8.48 -4.24 -3.70
CA PRO A 280 8.14 -4.52 -5.09
C PRO A 280 6.65 -4.90 -5.19
N SER A 281 6.10 -4.78 -6.39
CA SER A 281 4.71 -5.17 -6.62
C SER A 281 4.57 -6.63 -7.07
N VAL A 282 3.40 -7.20 -6.80
CA VAL A 282 3.01 -8.48 -7.40
C VAL A 282 2.72 -8.30 -8.89
N THR A 283 2.23 -7.13 -9.30
CA THR A 283 1.96 -6.83 -10.71
C THR A 283 3.26 -6.69 -11.51
N PRO A 284 3.40 -7.37 -12.65
CA PRO A 284 4.58 -7.22 -13.50
C PRO A 284 4.54 -5.91 -14.33
N LEU A 285 3.45 -5.16 -14.25
CA LEU A 285 3.29 -3.87 -14.92
C LEU A 285 4.10 -2.78 -14.21
N THR A 286 4.93 -1.95 -14.86
CA THR A 286 5.40 -2.02 -16.25
C THR A 286 6.82 -2.57 -16.31
N ASN A 287 6.94 -3.80 -16.80
CA ASN A 287 8.22 -4.44 -17.12
C ASN A 287 9.06 -4.81 -15.89
N LEU A 288 8.41 -5.37 -14.87
CA LEU A 288 9.02 -5.87 -13.64
C LEU A 288 8.72 -7.35 -13.43
N ASN A 289 9.57 -8.03 -12.65
CA ASN A 289 9.23 -9.35 -12.13
C ASN A 289 8.24 -9.20 -10.97
N SER A 290 7.32 -10.17 -10.84
CA SER A 290 6.39 -10.21 -9.71
C SER A 290 7.14 -10.49 -8.41
N GLY A 291 6.84 -9.77 -7.33
CA GLY A 291 7.49 -10.00 -6.06
C GLY A 291 6.70 -9.56 -4.82
N PHE A 292 7.19 -10.00 -3.66
CA PHE A 292 6.71 -9.57 -2.34
C PHE A 292 7.86 -9.62 -1.32
N ARG A 293 7.62 -9.07 -0.12
CA ARG A 293 8.65 -8.91 0.93
C ARG A 293 8.29 -9.62 2.23
N LEU A 294 9.28 -10.18 2.92
CA LEU A 294 9.25 -10.55 4.33
C LEU A 294 10.22 -9.65 5.11
N TYR A 295 9.79 -9.18 6.28
CA TYR A 295 10.65 -8.45 7.22
C TYR A 295 10.81 -9.25 8.50
N GLU A 296 12.03 -9.38 8.99
CA GLU A 296 12.31 -9.82 10.35
C GLU A 296 12.44 -8.59 11.25
N VAL A 297 11.73 -8.61 12.37
CA VAL A 297 11.54 -7.43 13.23
C VAL A 297 11.92 -7.79 14.66
N ASP A 298 12.73 -6.96 15.30
CA ASP A 298 12.97 -7.07 16.74
C ASP A 298 11.74 -6.54 17.48
N THR A 299 11.06 -7.37 18.26
CA THR A 299 9.85 -6.96 19.01
C THR A 299 10.14 -6.04 20.21
N GLY A 300 11.40 -5.80 20.55
CA GLY A 300 11.82 -4.88 21.60
C GLY A 300 11.85 -3.42 21.14
N ASP A 301 12.38 -3.16 19.95
CA ASP A 301 12.51 -1.80 19.40
C ASP A 301 11.72 -1.58 18.09
N PHE A 302 11.14 -2.63 17.53
CA PHE A 302 10.38 -2.67 16.28
C PHE A 302 11.15 -2.16 15.06
N ASN A 303 12.47 -2.18 15.09
CA ASN A 303 13.30 -1.98 13.91
C ASN A 303 13.33 -3.25 13.06
N ILE A 304 13.50 -3.07 11.75
CA ILE A 304 13.70 -4.18 10.82
C ILE A 304 15.16 -4.62 10.91
N TYR A 305 15.36 -5.90 11.20
CA TYR A 305 16.68 -6.53 11.27
C TYR A 305 17.09 -7.10 9.91
N GLU A 306 16.18 -7.81 9.24
CA GLU A 306 16.41 -8.39 7.91
C GLU A 306 15.21 -8.16 7.00
N ALA A 307 15.48 -8.05 5.70
CA ALA A 307 14.45 -7.90 4.68
C ALA A 307 14.74 -8.85 3.50
N TRP A 308 13.77 -9.72 3.21
CA TRP A 308 13.86 -10.70 2.14
C TRP A 308 12.88 -10.36 1.03
N THR A 309 13.37 -10.28 -0.20
CA THR A 309 12.54 -10.08 -1.39
C THR A 309 12.43 -11.38 -2.17
N PHE A 310 11.20 -11.89 -2.30
CA PHE A 310 10.91 -13.08 -3.11
C PHE A 310 10.37 -12.63 -4.46
N THR A 311 10.91 -13.18 -5.54
CA THR A 311 10.52 -12.81 -6.90
C THR A 311 10.20 -14.03 -7.75
N SER A 312 9.31 -13.84 -8.72
CA SER A 312 8.97 -14.81 -9.75
C SER A 312 9.34 -14.26 -11.12
N PRO A 313 10.27 -14.89 -11.86
CA PRO A 313 10.75 -14.39 -13.15
C PRO A 313 9.67 -14.53 -14.22
N VAL A 314 9.11 -13.40 -14.66
CA VAL A 314 7.93 -13.36 -15.55
C VAL A 314 8.25 -13.89 -16.96
N ASP A 315 9.50 -13.76 -17.39
CA ASP A 315 9.99 -14.35 -18.64
C ASP A 315 9.93 -15.89 -18.65
N SER A 316 10.00 -16.54 -17.49
CA SER A 316 9.85 -18.00 -17.36
C SER A 316 8.41 -18.50 -17.42
N PHE A 317 7.40 -17.61 -17.37
CA PHE A 317 6.01 -18.05 -17.23
C PHE A 317 5.52 -18.86 -18.43
N ALA A 318 6.08 -18.61 -19.63
CA ALA A 318 5.79 -19.39 -20.82
C ALA A 318 5.98 -20.91 -20.60
N ASP A 319 7.01 -21.29 -19.84
CA ASP A 319 7.36 -22.69 -19.59
C ASP A 319 6.31 -23.39 -18.70
N LEU A 320 5.62 -22.65 -17.84
CA LEU A 320 4.57 -23.18 -16.94
C LEU A 320 3.35 -23.73 -17.69
N THR A 321 3.10 -23.23 -18.90
CA THR A 321 1.95 -23.65 -19.71
C THR A 321 2.22 -24.89 -20.56
N SER A 322 3.49 -25.20 -20.82
CA SER A 322 3.91 -26.39 -21.59
C SER A 322 3.67 -27.70 -20.83
N ILE A 323 3.61 -27.66 -19.50
CA ILE A 323 3.45 -28.86 -18.66
C ILE A 323 2.00 -29.36 -18.64
N ARG A 324 1.00 -28.52 -18.95
CA ARG A 324 -0.42 -28.93 -18.93
C ARG A 324 -0.90 -29.63 -20.20
N SER A 325 -0.15 -29.62 -21.30
CA SER A 325 -0.54 -30.33 -22.53
C SER A 325 -0.30 -31.85 -22.49
N ASP A 326 0.44 -32.35 -21.48
CA ASP A 326 0.80 -33.77 -21.38
C ASP A 326 -0.14 -34.58 -20.48
N ILE A 327 -1.16 -33.94 -19.88
CA ILE A 327 -2.24 -34.62 -19.19
C ILE A 327 -3.44 -34.67 -20.16
N GLN A 328 -3.43 -35.65 -21.06
CA GLN A 328 -4.63 -36.08 -21.79
C GLN A 328 -5.60 -36.82 -20.84
N PRO A 329 -6.93 -36.75 -21.11
CA PRO A 329 -7.99 -37.10 -20.16
C PRO A 329 -7.99 -38.54 -19.64
#